data_AF-A0A7C1G171-F1
#
_entry.id   AF-A0A7C1G171-F1
#
_cell.length_a   1.000
_cell.length_b   1.000
_cell.length_c   1.000
_cell.angle_alpha   90.00
_cell.angle_beta   90.00
_cell.angle_gamma   90.00
#
_symmetry.space_group_name_H-M   'P 1'
#
loop_
_entity.id
_entity.type
_entity.pdbx_description
1 polymer ?
#
loop_
_entity_poly.entity_id
_entity_poly.type
_entity_poly.pdbx_seq_one_letter_code
_entity_poly.pdbx_strand_id
1 'polypeptide(L)'
;GYACYGPVACTQGSYDLYWIVVDKNHQRRGVGRALLRRTEREIARRGGRRVYIETSGRAQYAPTRAFYQRCGYAPEAVLADFYAPGDDKLIYVKQLPGAETLAK
;
A
#
# COMPACT_ATOMS: atom_id res chain seq x y z
N GLY A 1 9.75 12.35 4.79
CA GLY A 1 9.40 10.92 4.66
C GLY A 1 9.45 10.53 3.20
N TYR A 2 9.45 9.24 2.89
CA TYR A 2 9.51 8.75 1.52
C TYR A 2 8.50 7.61 1.29
N ALA A 3 8.21 7.35 0.02
CA ALA A 3 7.50 6.17 -0.44
C ALA A 3 8.34 5.46 -1.51
N CYS A 4 8.34 4.13 -1.51
CA CYS A 4 9.06 3.31 -2.47
C CYS A 4 8.09 2.27 -3.02
N TYR A 5 7.95 2.22 -4.35
CA TYR A 5 6.95 1.43 -5.06
C TYR A 5 7.46 1.10 -6.47
N GLY A 6 6.90 0.06 -7.08
CA GLY A 6 7.31 -0.40 -8.40
C GLY A 6 6.25 -1.25 -9.09
N PRO A 7 6.35 -1.43 -10.42
CA PRO A 7 5.46 -2.34 -11.14
C PRO A 7 5.73 -3.79 -10.73
N VAL A 8 4.68 -4.60 -10.64
CA VAL A 8 4.82 -6.04 -10.44
C VAL A 8 5.19 -6.67 -11.78
N ALA A 9 6.34 -7.35 -11.83
CA ALA A 9 6.80 -8.02 -13.05
C ALA A 9 5.76 -9.03 -13.56
N CYS A 10 5.67 -9.19 -14.88
CA CYS A 10 4.73 -10.09 -15.53
C CYS A 10 3.24 -9.80 -15.24
N THR A 11 2.90 -8.54 -14.95
CA THR A 11 1.50 -8.09 -14.77
C THR A 11 1.15 -6.91 -15.67
N GLN A 12 -0.14 -6.72 -15.91
CA GLN A 12 -0.66 -5.56 -16.64
C GLN A 12 -1.22 -4.52 -15.66
N GLY A 13 -0.36 -3.60 -15.21
CA GLY A 13 -0.77 -2.45 -14.38
C GLY A 13 -0.95 -2.77 -12.90
N SER A 14 -0.30 -3.80 -12.37
CA SER A 14 -0.19 -4.02 -10.92
C SER A 14 1.09 -3.37 -10.39
N TYR A 15 1.01 -2.82 -9.18
CA TYR A 15 2.13 -2.18 -8.51
C TYR A 15 2.22 -2.64 -7.06
N ASP A 16 3.43 -2.80 -6.57
CA ASP A 16 3.70 -2.97 -5.14
C ASP A 16 4.11 -1.63 -4.54
N LEU A 17 3.54 -1.32 -3.38
CA LEU A 17 4.07 -0.30 -2.49
C LEU A 17 4.87 -1.00 -1.39
N TYR A 18 6.20 -0.94 -1.53
CA TYR A 18 7.14 -1.61 -0.65
C TYR A 18 7.26 -0.91 0.72
N TRP A 19 7.40 0.42 0.73
CA TRP A 19 7.65 1.17 1.95
C TRP A 19 6.97 2.54 1.93
N ILE A 20 6.39 2.95 3.06
CA ILE A 20 6.15 4.36 3.40
C ILE A 20 6.79 4.62 4.75
N VAL A 21 7.71 5.57 4.80
CA VAL A 21 8.41 5.92 6.04
C VAL A 21 8.24 7.41 6.31
N VAL A 22 7.79 7.70 7.52
CA VAL A 22 7.68 9.06 8.04
C VAL A 22 8.50 9.15 9.31
N ASP A 23 9.37 10.15 9.38
CA ASP A 23 10.12 10.50 10.57
C ASP A 23 9.19 10.60 11.79
N LYS A 24 9.62 10.06 12.94
CA LYS A 24 8.77 9.92 14.14
C LYS A 24 8.18 11.26 14.59
N ASN A 25 8.94 12.36 14.49
CA ASN A 25 8.50 13.70 14.90
C ASN A 25 7.47 14.31 13.93
N HIS A 26 7.27 13.68 12.78
CA HIS A 26 6.37 14.13 11.72
C HIS A 26 5.19 13.16 11.49
N GLN A 27 5.08 12.10 12.29
CA GLN A 27 3.96 11.16 12.23
C GLN A 27 2.66 11.78 12.75
N ARG A 28 1.53 11.19 12.39
CA ARG A 28 0.17 11.63 12.75
C ARG A 28 -0.22 13.05 12.31
N ARG A 29 0.62 13.71 11.50
CA ARG A 29 0.36 15.03 10.88
C ARG A 29 -0.12 14.95 9.42
N GLY A 30 -0.61 13.78 9.00
CA GLY A 30 -1.09 13.55 7.63
C GLY A 30 -0.01 13.28 6.58
N VAL A 31 1.28 13.37 6.91
CA VAL A 31 2.41 13.16 5.97
C VAL A 31 2.35 11.80 5.28
N GLY A 32 2.09 10.71 6.02
CA GLY A 32 1.99 9.36 5.44
C GLY A 32 0.85 9.24 4.43
N ARG A 33 -0.30 9.86 4.72
CA ARG A 33 -1.44 9.92 3.80
C ARG A 33 -1.12 10.76 2.56
N ALA A 34 -0.39 11.85 2.71
CA ALA A 34 0.05 12.68 1.59
C ALA A 34 1.01 11.94 0.66
N LEU A 35 1.99 11.23 1.22
CA LEU A 35 2.91 10.36 0.48
C LEU A 35 2.16 9.28 -0.28
N LEU A 36 1.28 8.54 0.41
CA LEU A 36 0.46 7.49 -0.20
C LEU A 36 -0.37 8.01 -1.37
N ARG A 37 -1.11 9.11 -1.19
CA ARG A 37 -1.91 9.72 -2.25
C ARG A 37 -1.07 10.19 -3.44
N ARG A 38 0.14 10.71 -3.20
CA ARG A 38 1.07 11.12 -4.26
C ARG A 38 1.51 9.90 -5.07
N THR A 39 1.85 8.80 -4.40
CA THR A 39 2.22 7.53 -5.01
C THR A 39 1.06 6.95 -5.83
N GLU A 40 -0.14 6.86 -5.27
CA GLU A 40 -1.35 6.38 -5.98
C GLU A 40 -1.60 7.18 -7.27
N ARG A 41 -1.48 8.52 -7.22
CA ARG A 41 -1.61 9.37 -8.42
C ARG A 41 -0.54 9.07 -9.48
N GLU A 42 0.72 8.89 -9.08
CA GLU A 42 1.77 8.53 -10.05
C GLU A 42 1.55 7.15 -10.68
N ILE A 43 1.11 6.18 -9.88
CA ILE A 43 0.78 4.85 -10.37
C ILE A 43 -0.36 4.94 -11.39
N ALA A 44 -1.45 5.64 -11.06
CA ALA A 44 -2.58 5.83 -11.97
C ALA A 44 -2.15 6.53 -13.27
N ARG A 45 -1.30 7.58 -13.19
CA ARG A 45 -0.76 8.27 -14.38
C ARG A 45 0.06 7.36 -15.29
N ARG A 46 0.64 6.29 -14.76
CA ARG A 46 1.41 5.27 -15.51
C ARG A 46 0.55 4.08 -15.94
N GLY A 47 -0.79 4.19 -15.88
CA GLY A 47 -1.72 3.12 -16.24
C GLY A 47 -1.84 2.00 -15.20
N GLY A 48 -1.37 2.23 -13.97
CA GLY A 48 -1.56 1.31 -12.86
C GLY A 48 -3.01 1.26 -12.39
N ARG A 49 -3.51 0.06 -12.15
CA ARG A 49 -4.91 -0.24 -11.80
C ARG A 49 -5.06 -0.82 -10.40
N ARG A 50 -4.02 -1.51 -9.91
CA ARG A 50 -4.03 -2.19 -8.60
C ARG A 50 -2.73 -1.88 -7.86
N VAL A 51 -2.86 -1.48 -6.60
CA VAL A 51 -1.72 -1.28 -5.69
C VAL A 51 -1.81 -2.29 -4.58
N TYR A 52 -0.77 -3.09 -4.41
CA TYR A 52 -0.63 -4.07 -3.35
C TYR A 52 0.31 -3.55 -2.26
N ILE A 53 0.01 -3.91 -1.02
CA ILE A 53 0.89 -3.71 0.14
C ILE A 53 0.98 -5.01 0.91
N GLU A 54 2.15 -5.28 1.49
CA GLU A 54 2.38 -6.42 2.36
C GLU A 54 2.75 -5.93 3.76
N THR A 55 2.29 -6.60 4.81
CA THR A 55 2.70 -6.33 6.19
C THR A 55 2.56 -7.58 7.06
N SER A 56 3.33 -7.63 8.16
CA SER A 56 3.26 -8.69 9.16
C SER A 56 1.92 -8.72 9.92
N GLY A 57 1.54 -9.93 10.36
CA GLY A 57 0.39 -10.22 11.21
C GLY A 57 0.59 -9.89 12.68
N ARG A 58 1.83 -9.69 13.15
CA ARG A 58 2.11 -9.38 14.56
C ARG A 58 1.33 -8.17 15.06
N ALA A 59 1.00 -8.18 16.35
CA ALA A 59 0.22 -7.14 17.00
C ALA A 59 0.81 -5.72 16.82
N GLN A 60 2.15 -5.60 16.83
CA GLN A 60 2.85 -4.33 16.63
C GLN A 60 2.55 -3.65 15.28
N TYR A 61 2.12 -4.41 14.26
CA TYR A 61 1.76 -3.89 12.94
C TYR A 61 0.27 -3.55 12.81
N ALA A 62 -0.54 -3.70 13.88
CA ALA A 62 -1.95 -3.30 13.86
C ALA A 62 -2.17 -1.82 13.46
N PRO A 63 -1.35 -0.84 13.90
CA PRO A 63 -1.47 0.54 13.43
C PRO A 63 -1.22 0.69 11.92
N THR A 64 -0.27 -0.07 11.36
CA THR A 64 0.04 -0.10 9.92
C THR A 64 -1.15 -0.64 9.13
N ARG A 65 -1.73 -1.76 9.56
CA ARG A 65 -2.94 -2.35 8.95
C ARG A 65 -4.11 -1.36 8.96
N ALA A 66 -4.38 -0.77 10.13
CA ALA A 66 -5.45 0.22 10.28
C ALA A 66 -5.22 1.49 9.44
N PHE A 67 -3.95 1.90 9.23
CA PHE A 67 -3.62 3.01 8.33
C PHE A 67 -4.02 2.70 6.88
N TYR A 68 -3.65 1.54 6.35
CA TYR A 68 -3.97 1.16 4.98
C TYR A 68 -5.48 0.94 4.76
N GLN A 69 -6.16 0.29 5.72
CA GLN A 69 -7.62 0.13 5.68
C GLN A 69 -8.36 1.48 5.62
N ARG A 70 -7.94 2.45 6.44
CA ARG A 70 -8.47 3.84 6.41
C ARG A 70 -8.09 4.62 5.13
N CYS A 71 -7.20 4.09 4.31
CA CYS A 71 -6.85 4.64 3.01
C CYS A 71 -7.54 3.92 1.84
N GLY A 72 -8.42 2.95 2.14
CA GLY A 72 -9.21 2.22 1.14
C GLY A 72 -8.53 0.95 0.61
N TYR A 73 -7.53 0.43 1.32
CA TYR A 73 -6.95 -0.88 1.01
C TYR A 73 -7.76 -1.98 1.70
N ALA A 74 -8.25 -2.93 0.92
CA ALA A 74 -8.99 -4.10 1.40
C ALA A 74 -8.03 -5.30 1.58
N PRO A 75 -8.25 -6.17 2.57
CA PRO A 75 -7.49 -7.41 2.69
C PRO A 75 -7.76 -8.31 1.48
N GLU A 76 -6.69 -8.83 0.85
CA GLU A 76 -6.76 -9.68 -0.34
C GLU A 76 -6.33 -11.12 -0.02
N ALA A 77 -5.27 -11.30 0.77
CA ALA A 77 -4.74 -12.62 1.10
C ALA A 77 -4.01 -12.63 2.45
N VAL A 78 -3.92 -13.82 3.04
CA VAL A 78 -3.09 -14.11 4.20
C VAL A 78 -2.24 -15.34 3.89
N LEU A 79 -0.94 -15.23 4.09
CA LEU A 79 -0.01 -16.35 4.00
C LEU A 79 0.45 -16.66 5.43
N ALA A 80 -0.04 -17.77 5.97
CA ALA A 80 0.26 -18.20 7.33
C ALA A 80 1.76 -18.50 7.51
N ASP A 81 2.31 -18.11 8.67
CA ASP A 81 3.70 -18.35 9.05
C ASP A 81 4.75 -17.89 8.02
N PHE A 82 4.40 -16.92 7.16
CA PHE A 82 5.23 -16.53 6.03
C PHE A 82 6.59 -15.96 6.44
N TYR A 83 6.60 -15.07 7.44
CA TYR A 83 7.84 -14.43 7.89
C TYR A 83 8.57 -15.28 8.94
N ALA A 84 7.80 -15.95 9.80
CA ALA A 84 8.24 -16.86 10.86
C ALA A 84 7.01 -17.59 11.44
N PRO A 85 7.18 -18.68 12.23
CA PRO A 85 6.08 -19.25 12.99
C PRO A 85 5.37 -18.19 13.86
N GLY A 86 4.06 -18.07 13.73
CA GLY A 86 3.21 -17.05 14.34
C GLY A 86 3.29 -15.66 13.71
N ASP A 87 3.90 -15.52 12.52
CA ASP A 87 4.08 -14.25 11.82
C ASP A 87 3.64 -14.32 10.35
N ASP A 88 2.34 -14.16 10.15
CA ASP A 88 1.70 -14.17 8.85
C ASP A 88 2.11 -12.97 8.00
N LYS A 89 2.08 -13.15 6.67
CA LYS A 89 2.01 -12.03 5.74
C LYS A 89 0.57 -11.74 5.37
N LEU A 90 0.15 -10.50 5.58
CA LEU A 90 -1.12 -9.98 5.10
C LEU A 90 -0.88 -9.11 3.87
N ILE A 91 -1.63 -9.41 2.81
CA ILE A 91 -1.63 -8.66 1.56
C ILE A 91 -2.92 -7.85 1.52
N TYR A 92 -2.80 -6.54 1.28
CA TYR A 92 -3.94 -5.68 1.00
C TYR A 92 -3.84 -5.11 -0.40
N VAL A 93 -4.99 -4.83 -1.02
CA VAL A 93 -5.07 -4.23 -2.35
C VAL A 93 -5.97 -2.99 -2.34
N LYS A 94 -5.60 -2.02 -3.16
CA LYS A 94 -6.49 -0.93 -3.56
C LYS A 94 -6.59 -0.86 -5.07
N GLN A 95 -7.81 -0.80 -5.58
CA GLN A 95 -8.06 -0.51 -6.99
C GLN A 95 -8.00 1.01 -7.19
N LEU A 96 -7.27 1.45 -8.20
CA LEU A 96 -7.20 2.85 -8.59
C LEU A 96 -8.27 3.13 -9.67
N PRO A 97 -8.88 4.31 -9.66
CA PRO A 97 -9.74 4.73 -10.76
C PRO A 97 -8.91 4.70 -12.06
N GLY A 98 -9.46 4.09 -13.11
CA GLY A 98 -8.82 4.02 -14.42
C GLY A 98 -8.53 5.43 -14.96
N ALA A 99 -7.56 5.54 -15.86
CA ALA A 99 -7.19 6.83 -16.47
C ALA A 99 -8.38 7.57 -17.10
N GLU A 100 -9.40 6.85 -17.57
CA GLU A 100 -10.64 7.40 -18.13
C GLU A 100 -11.52 8.15 -17.10
N THR A 101 -11.41 7.83 -15.81
CA THR A 101 -12.22 8.46 -14.76
C THR A 101 -11.62 9.78 -14.26
N LEU A 102 -10.32 10.02 -14.50
CA LEU A 102 -9.60 11.22 -14.02
C LEU A 102 -9.61 12.39 -15.02
N ALA A 103 -10.20 12.20 -16.21
CA ALA A 103 -10.28 13.20 -17.27
C ALA A 103 -11.66 13.92 -17.36
N LYS A 104 -12.50 13.79 -16.33
CA LYS A 104 -13.78 14.50 -16.22
C LYS A 104 -13.74 15.52 -15.10
#